data_AF-A0A545TZT6-F1
#
_entry.id   AF-A0A545TZT6-F1
#
_cell.length_a   1.000
_cell.length_b   1.000
_cell.length_c   1.000
_cell.angle_alpha   90.00
_cell.angle_beta   90.00
_cell.angle_gamma   90.00
#
_symmetry.space_group_name_H-M   'P 1'
#
loop_
_entity.id
_entity.type
_entity.pdbx_description
1 polymer ?
#
loop_
_entity_poly.entity_id
_entity_poly.type
_entity_poly.pdbx_seq_one_letter_code
_entity_poly.pdbx_strand_id
1 'polypeptide(L)'
;MNINLTLIGQSITFIIFILFCMKYVWPMLLNVMQEREKKIADGLDAAEMADKDLELAKQKATQQLREAKEQAAALIEQANKRAGQIIDEAKDQARAEGERLKAAAQAEIEQNANRAKEELRGKVAALALVGAEKVLQASIDKKAHNELLDKLAADL
;
A
#
# COMPACT_ATOMS: atom_id res chain seq x y z
N MET A 1 84.07 -29.39 68.79
CA MET A 1 83.16 -30.31 68.08
C MET A 1 83.77 -30.57 66.72
N ASN A 2 84.34 -31.76 66.50
CA ASN A 2 85.07 -32.05 65.26
C ASN A 2 84.13 -31.99 64.06
N ILE A 3 84.57 -31.32 62.99
CA ILE A 3 83.93 -31.40 61.68
C ILE A 3 84.08 -32.86 61.23
N ASN A 4 83.01 -33.64 61.42
CA ASN A 4 82.94 -35.02 60.98
C ASN A 4 82.52 -35.07 59.51
N LEU A 5 82.96 -36.12 58.79
CA LEU A 5 82.61 -36.40 57.39
C LEU A 5 81.09 -36.36 57.12
N THR A 6 80.30 -36.65 58.16
CA THR A 6 78.84 -36.58 58.17
C THR A 6 78.30 -35.17 57.95
N LEU A 7 78.96 -34.14 58.47
CA LEU A 7 78.55 -32.73 58.30
C LEU A 7 78.74 -32.29 56.83
N ILE A 8 79.85 -32.69 56.21
CA ILE A 8 80.14 -32.39 54.80
C ILE A 8 79.13 -33.11 53.88
N GLY A 9 78.83 -34.39 54.16
CA GLY A 9 77.81 -35.13 53.42
C GLY A 9 76.39 -34.55 53.56
N GLN A 10 76.02 -34.08 54.76
CA GLN A 10 74.76 -33.38 55.00
C GLN A 10 74.70 -32.05 54.23
N SER A 11 75.77 -31.25 54.23
CA SER A 11 75.83 -30.00 53.47
C SER A 11 75.70 -30.22 51.96
N ILE A 12 76.36 -31.24 51.39
CA ILE A 12 76.24 -31.57 49.97
C ILE A 12 74.81 -32.00 49.62
N THR A 13 74.20 -32.85 50.46
CA THR A 13 72.82 -33.31 50.26
C THR A 13 71.83 -32.14 50.33
N PHE A 14 72.04 -31.22 51.27
CA PHE A 14 71.24 -30.01 51.41
C PHE A 14 71.36 -29.07 50.20
N ILE A 15 72.57 -28.89 49.66
CA ILE A 15 72.80 -28.09 48.46
C ILE A 15 72.11 -28.72 47.25
N ILE A 16 72.22 -30.05 47.06
CA ILE A 16 71.53 -30.76 45.97
C ILE A 16 70.01 -30.61 46.10
N PHE A 17 69.48 -30.69 47.32
CA PHE A 17 68.05 -30.49 47.59
C PHE A 17 67.59 -29.07 47.25
N ILE A 18 68.37 -28.04 47.63
CA ILE A 18 68.07 -26.64 47.26
C ILE A 18 68.04 -26.47 45.74
N LEU A 19 69.04 -27.01 45.03
CA LEU A 19 69.10 -26.92 43.56
C LEU A 19 67.91 -27.63 42.90
N PHE A 20 67.48 -28.78 43.45
CA PHE A 20 66.28 -29.48 42.99
C PHE A 20 65.01 -28.66 43.22
N CYS A 21 64.83 -28.09 44.42
CA CYS A 21 63.68 -27.24 44.73
C CYS A 21 63.65 -25.98 43.88
N MET A 22 64.79 -25.32 43.66
CA MET A 22 64.87 -24.15 42.79
C MET A 22 64.56 -24.49 41.33
N LYS A 23 65.03 -25.64 40.83
CA LYS A 23 64.85 -26.02 39.43
C LYS A 23 63.47 -26.59 39.10
N TYR A 24 62.81 -27.26 40.04
CA TYR A 24 61.55 -27.97 39.76
C TYR A 24 60.35 -27.42 40.54
N VAL A 25 60.49 -27.17 41.85
CA VAL A 25 59.36 -26.78 42.70
C VAL A 25 58.99 -25.31 42.50
N TRP A 26 60.00 -24.43 42.46
CA TRP A 26 59.79 -22.99 42.28
C TRP A 26 59.11 -22.62 40.95
N PRO A 27 59.56 -23.12 39.78
CA PRO A 27 58.88 -22.82 38.52
C PRO A 27 57.48 -23.42 38.46
N MET A 28 57.24 -24.59 39.06
CA MET A 28 55.90 -25.18 39.07
C MET A 28 54.91 -24.33 39.89
N LEU A 29 55.32 -23.81 41.05
CA LEU A 29 54.49 -22.92 41.87
C LEU A 29 54.22 -21.58 41.18
N LEU A 30 55.24 -20.97 40.58
CA LEU A 30 55.08 -19.71 39.84
C LEU A 30 54.17 -19.87 38.64
N ASN A 31 54.29 -20.97 37.88
CA ASN A 31 53.41 -21.25 36.74
C ASN A 31 51.94 -21.34 37.16
N VAL A 32 51.63 -22.01 38.28
CA VAL A 32 50.25 -22.13 38.78
C VAL A 32 49.70 -20.76 39.21
N MET A 33 50.53 -19.91 39.83
CA MET A 33 50.14 -18.55 40.20
C MET A 33 49.89 -17.68 38.98
N GLN A 34 50.80 -17.70 38.00
CA GLN A 34 50.66 -16.96 36.75
C GLN A 34 49.46 -17.43 35.92
N GLU A 35 49.17 -18.73 35.89
CA GLU A 35 47.99 -19.25 35.21
C GLU A 35 46.68 -18.76 35.85
N ARG A 36 46.65 -18.65 37.18
CA ARG A 36 45.50 -18.08 37.90
C ARG A 36 45.36 -16.58 37.64
N GLU A 37 46.45 -15.83 37.73
CA GLU A 37 46.45 -14.40 37.46
C GLU A 37 45.98 -14.12 36.02
N LYS A 38 46.51 -14.86 35.06
CA LYS A 38 46.11 -14.76 33.65
C LYS A 38 44.62 -15.10 33.46
N LYS A 39 44.11 -16.18 34.05
CA LYS A 39 42.68 -16.52 33.96
C LYS A 39 41.77 -15.43 34.52
N ILE A 40 42.19 -14.77 35.61
CA ILE A 40 41.42 -13.68 36.20
C ILE A 40 41.47 -12.43 35.30
N ALA A 41 42.64 -12.08 34.79
CA ALA A 41 42.80 -10.96 33.86
C ALA A 41 41.99 -11.17 32.57
N ASP A 42 42.17 -12.32 31.91
CA ASP A 42 41.42 -12.68 30.69
C ASP A 42 39.91 -12.70 30.96
N GLY A 43 39.47 -13.16 32.14
CA GLY A 43 38.07 -13.18 32.54
C GLY A 43 37.48 -11.79 32.79
N LEU A 44 38.26 -10.88 33.38
CA LEU A 44 37.84 -9.49 33.62
C LEU A 44 37.76 -8.71 32.30
N ASP A 45 38.77 -8.85 31.44
CA ASP A 45 38.79 -8.23 30.12
C ASP A 45 37.62 -8.73 29.25
N ALA A 46 37.34 -10.04 29.28
CA ALA A 46 36.20 -10.61 28.58
C ALA A 46 34.86 -10.09 29.10
N ALA A 47 34.72 -9.89 30.42
CA ALA A 47 33.51 -9.33 31.02
C ALA A 47 33.31 -7.87 30.60
N GLU A 48 34.37 -7.04 30.63
CA GLU A 48 34.31 -5.64 30.20
C GLU A 48 33.96 -5.52 28.71
N MET A 49 34.56 -6.37 27.87
CA MET A 49 34.22 -6.43 26.45
C MET A 49 32.76 -6.85 26.23
N ALA A 50 32.29 -7.86 26.95
CA ALA A 50 30.91 -8.33 26.86
C ALA A 50 29.90 -7.25 27.27
N ASP A 51 30.18 -6.50 28.33
CA ASP A 51 29.33 -5.39 28.78
C ASP A 51 29.29 -4.26 27.76
N LYS A 52 30.45 -3.92 27.17
CA LYS A 52 30.53 -2.91 26.11
C LYS A 52 29.79 -3.34 24.85
N ASP A 53 29.95 -4.59 24.43
CA ASP A 53 29.25 -5.15 23.27
C ASP A 53 27.74 -5.22 23.51
N LEU A 54 27.31 -5.56 24.73
CA LEU A 54 25.91 -5.54 25.13
C LEU A 54 25.32 -4.13 25.04
N GLU A 55 26.02 -3.14 25.55
CA GLU A 55 25.59 -1.74 25.51
C GLU A 55 25.49 -1.24 24.05
N LEU A 56 26.49 -1.56 23.23
CA LEU A 56 26.50 -1.21 21.81
C LEU A 56 25.39 -1.92 21.03
N ALA A 57 25.11 -3.20 21.35
CA ALA A 57 24.01 -3.95 20.77
C ALA A 57 22.65 -3.37 21.17
N LYS A 58 22.47 -2.97 22.43
CA LYS A 58 21.26 -2.29 22.91
C LYS A 58 21.05 -0.96 22.19
N GLN A 59 22.08 -0.13 22.08
CA GLN A 59 22.01 1.14 21.36
C GLN A 59 21.64 0.95 19.89
N LYS A 60 22.25 -0.02 19.20
CA LYS A 60 21.89 -0.37 17.82
C LYS A 60 20.46 -0.85 17.70
N ALA A 61 20.01 -1.72 18.61
CA ALA A 61 18.63 -2.22 18.61
C ALA A 61 17.61 -1.09 18.84
N THR A 62 17.87 -0.18 19.79
CA THR A 62 17.04 1.00 20.01
C THR A 62 17.02 1.93 18.80
N GLN A 63 18.17 2.14 18.17
CA GLN A 63 18.27 2.95 16.96
C GLN A 63 17.47 2.34 15.80
N GLN A 64 17.64 1.04 15.53
CA GLN A 64 16.90 0.33 14.49
C GLN A 64 15.39 0.36 14.75
N LEU A 65 14.97 0.21 16.01
CA LEU A 65 13.55 0.27 16.38
C LEU A 65 12.98 1.67 16.15
N ARG A 66 13.75 2.72 16.45
CA ARG A 66 13.37 4.11 16.15
C ARG A 66 13.25 4.35 14.64
N GLU A 67 14.26 3.95 13.86
CA GLU A 67 14.26 4.08 12.41
C GLU A 67 13.09 3.32 11.78
N ALA A 68 12.83 2.09 12.23
CA ALA A 68 11.70 1.28 11.75
C ALA A 68 10.34 1.95 12.05
N LYS A 69 10.18 2.57 13.22
CA LYS A 69 8.97 3.34 13.55
C LYS A 69 8.80 4.57 12.67
N GLU A 70 9.88 5.28 12.39
CA GLU A 70 9.88 6.47 11.53
C GLU A 70 9.53 6.09 10.09
N GLN A 71 10.12 5.03 9.57
CA GLN A 71 9.81 4.48 8.25
C GLN A 71 8.35 3.99 8.17
N ALA A 72 7.86 3.31 9.20
CA ALA A 72 6.46 2.87 9.24
C ALA A 72 5.49 4.06 9.25
N ALA A 73 5.78 5.10 10.03
CA ALA A 73 4.98 6.32 10.05
C ALA A 73 4.97 7.02 8.68
N ALA A 74 6.14 7.16 8.05
CA ALA A 74 6.27 7.73 6.71
C ALA A 74 5.50 6.91 5.65
N LEU A 75 5.55 5.58 5.74
CA LEU A 75 4.82 4.68 4.85
C LEU A 75 3.30 4.85 5.01
N ILE A 76 2.81 4.95 6.24
CA ILE A 76 1.39 5.17 6.54
C ILE A 76 0.95 6.55 6.00
N GLU A 77 1.76 7.59 6.19
CA GLU A 77 1.46 8.92 5.65
C GLU A 77 1.39 8.90 4.12
N GLN A 78 2.37 8.26 3.47
CA GLN A 78 2.40 8.11 2.01
C GLN A 78 1.19 7.31 1.50
N ALA A 79 0.81 6.24 2.19
CA ALA A 79 -0.37 5.44 1.86
C ALA A 79 -1.67 6.26 1.98
N ASN A 80 -1.83 7.04 3.05
CA ASN A 80 -2.99 7.92 3.22
C ASN A 80 -3.04 9.01 2.14
N LYS A 81 -1.91 9.63 1.82
CA LYS A 81 -1.83 10.62 0.74
C LYS A 81 -2.19 10.01 -0.61
N ARG A 82 -1.70 8.79 -0.90
CA ARG A 82 -2.02 8.08 -2.14
C ARG A 82 -3.49 7.67 -2.19
N ALA A 83 -4.07 7.23 -1.08
CA ALA A 83 -5.48 6.92 -0.98
C ALA A 83 -6.35 8.17 -1.25
N GLY A 84 -5.97 9.32 -0.68
CA GLY A 84 -6.63 10.60 -0.96
C GLY A 84 -6.59 10.96 -2.45
N GLN A 85 -5.40 10.86 -3.07
CA GLN A 85 -5.25 11.08 -4.52
C GLN A 85 -6.14 10.17 -5.36
N ILE A 86 -6.19 8.87 -5.04
CA ILE A 86 -7.05 7.91 -5.76
C ILE A 86 -8.52 8.29 -5.62
N ILE A 87 -8.96 8.71 -4.44
CA ILE A 87 -10.35 9.14 -4.20
C ILE A 87 -10.68 10.38 -5.03
N ASP A 88 -9.77 11.35 -5.08
CA ASP A 88 -9.98 12.58 -5.84
C ASP A 88 -9.97 12.32 -7.35
N GLU A 89 -9.01 11.53 -7.85
CA GLU A 89 -8.99 11.06 -9.24
C GLU A 89 -10.28 10.30 -9.61
N ALA A 90 -10.76 9.42 -8.74
CA ALA A 90 -12.00 8.68 -8.97
C ALA A 90 -13.23 9.58 -8.97
N LYS A 91 -13.29 10.61 -8.12
CA LYS A 91 -14.36 11.61 -8.13
C LYS A 91 -14.36 12.42 -9.41
N ASP A 92 -13.20 12.84 -9.88
CA ASP A 92 -13.09 13.62 -11.11
C ASP A 92 -13.47 12.79 -12.34
N GLN A 93 -13.04 11.52 -12.40
CA GLN A 93 -13.49 10.59 -13.43
C GLN A 93 -15.00 10.34 -13.38
N ALA A 94 -15.56 10.13 -12.19
CA ALA A 94 -17.00 9.94 -12.02
C ALA A 94 -17.81 11.16 -12.45
N ARG A 95 -17.33 12.38 -12.17
CA ARG A 95 -17.94 13.63 -12.66
C ARG A 95 -17.86 13.73 -14.17
N ALA A 96 -16.71 13.46 -14.77
CA ALA A 96 -16.53 13.52 -16.21
C ALA A 96 -17.45 12.52 -16.93
N GLU A 97 -17.54 11.28 -16.43
CA GLU A 97 -18.44 10.27 -16.99
C GLU A 97 -19.91 10.62 -16.77
N GLY A 98 -20.25 11.21 -15.61
CA GLY A 98 -21.60 11.71 -15.33
C GLY A 98 -22.03 12.81 -16.28
N GLU A 99 -21.16 13.78 -16.58
CA GLU A 99 -21.44 14.84 -17.55
C GLU A 99 -21.54 14.28 -18.97
N ARG A 100 -20.69 13.32 -19.34
CA ARG A 100 -20.79 12.60 -20.62
C ARG A 100 -22.13 11.87 -20.75
N LEU A 101 -22.58 11.17 -19.70
CA LEU A 101 -23.85 10.46 -19.71
C LEU A 101 -25.04 11.41 -19.83
N LYS A 102 -25.02 12.55 -19.10
CA LYS A 102 -26.05 13.59 -19.23
C LYS A 102 -26.11 14.16 -20.65
N ALA A 103 -24.95 14.46 -21.25
CA ALA A 103 -24.89 14.97 -22.61
C ALA A 103 -25.46 13.95 -23.62
N ALA A 104 -25.11 12.67 -23.47
CA ALA A 104 -25.66 11.60 -24.30
C ALA A 104 -27.19 11.46 -24.13
N ALA A 105 -27.68 11.48 -22.88
CA ALA A 105 -29.12 11.41 -22.60
C ALA A 105 -29.87 12.62 -23.17
N GLN A 106 -29.30 13.82 -23.09
CA GLN A 106 -29.92 15.02 -23.66
C GLN A 106 -30.01 14.94 -25.19
N ALA A 107 -28.95 14.43 -25.85
CA ALA A 107 -28.96 14.20 -27.30
C ALA A 107 -30.00 13.16 -27.71
N GLU A 108 -30.15 12.07 -26.93
CA GLU A 108 -31.17 11.04 -27.17
C GLU A 108 -32.59 11.60 -26.98
N ILE A 109 -32.83 12.40 -25.94
CA ILE A 109 -34.11 13.09 -25.70
C ILE A 109 -34.45 13.99 -26.89
N GLU A 110 -33.50 14.77 -27.39
CA GLU A 110 -33.71 15.66 -28.53
C GLU A 110 -34.03 14.88 -29.81
N GLN A 111 -33.33 13.77 -30.05
CA GLN A 111 -33.62 12.88 -31.17
C GLN A 111 -35.04 12.27 -31.06
N ASN A 112 -35.42 11.80 -29.87
CA ASN A 112 -36.74 11.23 -29.62
C ASN A 112 -37.86 12.28 -29.74
N ALA A 113 -37.62 13.51 -29.28
CA ALA A 113 -38.55 14.62 -29.45
C ALA A 113 -38.75 14.96 -30.94
N ASN A 114 -37.69 14.95 -31.74
CA ASN A 114 -37.78 15.17 -33.19
C ASN A 114 -38.54 14.02 -33.89
N ARG A 115 -38.29 12.76 -33.52
CA ARG A 115 -39.08 11.61 -34.02
C ARG A 115 -40.57 11.75 -33.67
N ALA A 116 -40.89 12.11 -32.43
CA ALA A 116 -42.26 12.29 -31.99
C ALA A 116 -42.98 13.44 -32.73
N LYS A 117 -42.26 14.54 -33.01
CA LYS A 117 -42.79 15.65 -33.84
C LYS A 117 -43.13 15.19 -35.26
N GLU A 118 -42.30 14.34 -35.85
CA GLU A 118 -42.51 13.86 -37.22
C GLU A 118 -43.66 12.85 -37.30
N GLU A 119 -43.80 12.00 -36.28
CA GLU A 119 -44.98 11.14 -36.14
C GLU A 119 -46.26 11.98 -35.96
N LEU A 120 -46.22 13.03 -35.13
CA LEU A 120 -47.32 13.97 -34.94
C LEU A 120 -47.69 14.69 -36.24
N ARG A 121 -46.72 15.15 -37.03
CA ARG A 121 -46.99 15.77 -38.34
C ARG A 121 -47.73 14.81 -39.27
N GLY A 122 -47.32 13.54 -39.32
CA GLY A 122 -48.03 12.51 -40.08
C GLY A 122 -49.48 12.34 -39.63
N LYS A 123 -49.72 12.26 -38.31
CA LYS A 123 -51.07 12.14 -37.74
C LYS A 123 -51.92 13.39 -37.99
N VAL A 124 -51.35 14.58 -37.91
CA VAL A 124 -52.04 15.85 -38.19
C VAL A 124 -52.41 15.96 -39.66
N ALA A 125 -51.51 15.57 -40.58
CA ALA A 125 -51.82 15.54 -42.02
C ALA A 125 -52.99 14.59 -42.33
N ALA A 126 -53.01 13.40 -41.72
CA ALA A 126 -54.12 12.45 -41.85
C ALA A 126 -55.44 13.03 -41.30
N LEU A 127 -55.41 13.64 -40.11
CA LEU A 127 -56.59 14.30 -39.52
C LEU A 127 -57.08 15.49 -40.34
N ALA A 128 -56.17 16.27 -40.94
CA ALA A 128 -56.51 17.37 -41.82
C ALA A 128 -57.19 16.89 -43.11
N LEU A 129 -56.75 15.75 -43.68
CA LEU A 129 -57.39 15.13 -44.84
C LEU A 129 -58.84 14.70 -44.50
N VAL A 130 -59.03 13.99 -43.38
CA VAL A 130 -60.35 13.59 -42.89
C VAL A 130 -61.25 14.80 -42.62
N GLY A 131 -60.69 15.87 -42.05
CA GLY A 131 -61.41 17.12 -41.83
C GLY A 131 -61.83 17.79 -43.14
N ALA A 132 -60.93 17.85 -44.12
CA ALA A 132 -61.20 18.39 -45.45
C ALA A 132 -62.27 17.56 -46.20
N GLU A 133 -62.20 16.23 -46.14
CA GLU A 133 -63.24 15.33 -46.67
C GLU A 133 -64.60 15.63 -46.05
N LYS A 134 -64.67 15.77 -44.72
CA LYS A 134 -65.92 16.04 -44.01
C LYS A 134 -66.53 17.41 -44.34
N VAL A 135 -65.69 18.44 -44.52
CA VAL A 135 -66.12 19.79 -44.97
C VAL A 135 -66.59 19.76 -46.43
N LEU A 136 -65.91 19.03 -47.30
CA LEU A 136 -66.30 18.84 -48.70
C LEU A 136 -67.65 18.11 -48.80
N GLN A 137 -67.83 17.03 -48.03
CA GLN A 137 -69.07 16.26 -47.96
C GLN A 137 -70.25 17.14 -47.49
N ALA A 138 -70.04 17.97 -46.46
CA ALA A 138 -71.05 18.92 -45.97
C ALA A 138 -71.37 20.06 -46.96
N SER A 139 -70.41 20.46 -47.80
CA SER A 139 -70.60 21.50 -48.82
C SER A 139 -71.28 20.96 -50.09
N ILE A 140 -70.99 19.71 -50.47
CA ILE A 140 -71.62 19.01 -51.58
C ILE A 140 -73.12 18.75 -51.30
N ASP A 141 -73.47 18.38 -50.07
CA ASP A 141 -74.85 18.05 -49.67
C ASP A 141 -75.84 19.22 -49.85
N LYS A 142 -75.42 20.46 -49.57
CA LYS A 142 -76.33 21.63 -49.66
C LYS A 142 -76.44 22.29 -51.04
N LYS A 143 -75.44 22.16 -51.92
CA LYS A 143 -75.42 22.85 -53.22
C LYS A 143 -75.36 21.91 -54.41
N ALA A 144 -74.65 20.79 -54.31
CA ALA A 144 -74.40 19.93 -55.46
C ALA A 144 -75.53 18.91 -55.69
N HIS A 145 -76.35 18.58 -54.68
CA HIS A 145 -77.40 17.58 -54.86
C HIS A 145 -78.51 18.02 -55.82
N ASN A 146 -78.90 19.30 -55.82
CA ASN A 146 -79.89 19.80 -56.79
C ASN A 146 -79.29 20.04 -58.17
N GLU A 147 -78.06 20.57 -58.27
CA GLU A 147 -77.41 20.84 -59.56
C GLU A 147 -76.99 19.56 -60.32
N LEU A 148 -76.62 18.47 -59.62
CA LEU A 148 -76.34 17.18 -60.26
C LEU A 148 -77.61 16.45 -60.69
N LEU A 149 -78.70 16.56 -59.92
CA LEU A 149 -80.00 15.99 -60.33
C LEU A 149 -80.60 16.75 -61.51
N ASP A 150 -80.50 18.09 -61.52
CA ASP A 150 -80.97 18.92 -62.64
C ASP A 150 -80.15 18.70 -63.91
N LYS A 151 -78.83 18.47 -63.81
CA LYS A 151 -78.00 18.11 -64.98
C LYS A 151 -78.22 16.68 -65.47
N LEU A 152 -78.47 15.71 -64.59
CA LEU A 152 -78.80 14.34 -65.01
C LEU A 152 -80.19 14.24 -65.67
N ALA A 153 -81.14 15.07 -65.22
CA ALA A 153 -82.48 15.17 -65.82
C ALA A 153 -82.50 15.95 -67.14
N ALA A 154 -81.45 16.73 -67.45
CA ALA A 154 -81.30 17.46 -68.71
C ALA A 154 -80.60 16.64 -69.82
N ASP A 155 -79.93 15.54 -69.46
CA ASP A 155 -79.25 14.61 -70.39
C ASP A 155 -80.09 13.34 -70.68
N LEU A 156 -81.37 13.31 -70.30
CA LEU A 156 -82.35 12.25 -70.60
C LEU A 156 -83.55 12.84 -71.37
#